data_AF-A0A1J5R5Y0-F1
#
_entry.id   AF-A0A1J5R5Y0-F1
#
_cell.length_a   1.000
_cell.length_b   1.000
_cell.length_c   1.000
_cell.angle_alpha   90.00
_cell.angle_beta   90.00
_cell.angle_gamma   90.00
#
_symmetry.space_group_name_H-M   'P 1'
#
loop_
_entity.id
_entity.type
_entity.pdbx_description
1 polymer ?
#
loop_
_entity_poly.entity_id
_entity_poly.type
_entity_poly.pdbx_seq_one_letter_code
_entity_poly.pdbx_strand_id
1 'polypeptide(L)'
;MEFDDERTGTWHAYGRRMSEKSQSQANIKSLRDLHKLAALNPFPVTENSRVTDYLTQNFPEVAASINTTHWALHVEIGGMALATREAISKHDWSTLSAHFAYIDSVLEAADTELHEAIGVSYLVNLFYGETAFDYAKARTLMPKRLAAALEIMERHYEELRK
;
A
#
# COMPACT_ATOMS: atom_id res chain seq x y z
N MET A 1 25.00 -17.87 27.60
CA MET A 1 24.59 -17.63 26.20
C MET A 1 23.33 -16.81 26.31
N GLU A 2 23.51 -15.49 26.41
CA GLU A 2 22.42 -14.51 26.49
C GLU A 2 21.73 -14.45 25.13
N PHE A 3 20.40 -14.53 25.14
CA PHE A 3 19.57 -14.24 23.98
C PHE A 3 19.16 -12.78 24.10
N ASP A 4 19.54 -11.98 23.09
CA ASP A 4 19.17 -10.57 22.95
C ASP A 4 17.65 -10.41 22.92
N ASP A 5 17.16 -9.60 23.85
CA ASP A 5 15.75 -9.40 24.20
C ASP A 5 15.21 -8.05 23.65
N GLU A 6 15.62 -7.65 22.44
CA GLU A 6 15.29 -6.33 21.86
C GLU A 6 14.67 -6.37 20.44
N ARG A 7 13.62 -7.17 20.20
CA ARG A 7 12.86 -7.10 18.94
C ARG A 7 11.34 -7.10 19.06
N THR A 8 10.79 -6.54 20.13
CA THR A 8 9.35 -6.34 20.29
C THR A 8 8.95 -4.91 19.95
N GLY A 9 8.96 -4.59 18.65
CA GLY A 9 8.21 -3.45 18.13
C GLY A 9 6.72 -3.79 18.12
N THR A 10 6.02 -3.32 19.15
CA THR A 10 4.58 -3.56 19.38
C THR A 10 3.74 -2.85 18.32
N TRP A 11 3.11 -3.59 17.41
CA TRP A 11 2.17 -3.05 16.42
C TRP A 11 0.76 -3.00 17.01
N HIS A 12 0.18 -1.79 17.10
CA HIS A 12 -1.18 -1.61 17.62
C HIS A 12 -2.19 -1.20 16.53
N ALA A 13 -3.28 -1.97 16.52
CA ALA A 13 -4.68 -1.59 16.29
C ALA A 13 -5.26 -1.65 14.85
N TYR A 14 -6.10 -2.67 14.62
CA TYR A 14 -7.25 -2.59 13.71
C TYR A 14 -8.51 -3.12 14.40
N GLY A 15 -9.64 -2.44 14.16
CA GLY A 15 -10.95 -2.94 14.59
C GLY A 15 -12.13 -2.03 14.24
N ARG A 16 -12.76 -2.25 13.07
CA ARG A 16 -14.24 -2.36 12.94
C ARG A 16 -14.70 -2.69 11.51
N ARG A 17 -15.62 -3.66 11.39
CA ARG A 17 -16.45 -3.97 10.20
C ARG A 17 -17.60 -2.96 10.07
N MET A 18 -18.15 -2.80 8.85
CA MET A 18 -19.60 -2.70 8.47
C MET A 18 -19.68 -2.60 6.93
N SER A 19 -20.24 -3.58 6.21
CA SER A 19 -21.66 -3.91 5.93
C SER A 19 -22.17 -3.26 4.64
N GLU A 20 -22.50 -4.13 3.69
CA GLU A 20 -23.03 -3.90 2.35
C GLU A 20 -24.38 -3.14 2.33
N LYS A 21 -24.49 -2.14 1.44
CA LYS A 21 -25.55 -2.04 0.42
C LYS A 21 -25.34 -0.82 -0.48
N SER A 22 -25.01 -1.13 -1.73
CA SER A 22 -24.73 -0.22 -2.83
C SER A 22 -26.00 0.22 -3.58
N GLN A 23 -25.86 1.34 -4.32
CA GLN A 23 -26.32 1.64 -5.71
C GLN A 23 -26.92 3.05 -5.78
N SER A 24 -26.40 4.01 -6.56
CA SER A 24 -25.98 4.01 -7.99
C SER A 24 -24.91 5.09 -8.24
N GLN A 25 -23.69 4.80 -8.75
CA GLN A 25 -23.20 4.54 -10.12
C GLN A 25 -22.98 5.77 -11.04
N ALA A 26 -21.76 6.34 -10.96
CA ALA A 26 -21.02 6.73 -12.16
C ALA A 26 -20.16 5.53 -12.61
N ASN A 27 -20.15 5.25 -13.91
CA ASN A 27 -19.79 3.95 -14.48
C ASN A 27 -18.27 3.74 -14.59
N ILE A 28 -17.59 3.43 -13.48
CA ILE A 28 -16.20 2.97 -13.47
C ILE A 28 -16.21 1.45 -13.63
N LYS A 29 -15.77 0.95 -14.78
CA LYS A 29 -15.85 -0.49 -15.12
C LYS A 29 -14.53 -1.23 -15.00
N SER A 30 -13.40 -0.54 -14.86
CA SER A 30 -12.09 -1.19 -14.73
C SER A 30 -11.03 -0.34 -14.05
N LEU A 31 -10.05 -0.99 -13.40
CA LEU A 31 -8.84 -0.36 -12.86
C LEU A 31 -8.04 0.42 -13.92
N ARG A 32 -8.19 0.05 -15.20
CA ARG A 32 -7.58 0.75 -16.34
C ARG A 32 -8.18 2.16 -16.53
N ASP A 33 -9.44 2.37 -16.16
CA ASP A 33 -10.09 3.68 -16.25
C ASP A 33 -9.61 4.63 -15.15
N LEU A 34 -9.28 4.09 -13.98
CA LEU A 34 -8.63 4.84 -12.90
C LEU A 34 -7.18 5.21 -13.26
N HIS A 35 -6.43 4.29 -13.88
CA HIS A 35 -5.06 4.58 -14.35
C HIS A 35 -5.03 5.67 -15.45
N LYS A 36 -6.01 5.70 -16.34
CA LYS A 36 -6.10 6.77 -17.36
C LYS A 36 -6.36 8.15 -16.77
N LEU A 37 -7.12 8.22 -15.67
CA LEU A 37 -7.35 9.47 -14.95
C LEU A 37 -6.11 9.90 -14.14
N ALA A 38 -5.39 8.95 -13.57
CA ALA A 38 -4.12 9.21 -12.87
C ALA A 38 -3.00 9.66 -13.82
N ALA A 39 -2.93 9.11 -15.04
CA ALA A 39 -1.93 9.47 -16.04
C ALA A 39 -2.11 10.89 -16.63
N LEU A 40 -3.31 11.47 -16.50
CA LEU A 40 -3.58 12.83 -16.99
C LEU A 40 -3.16 13.94 -16.03
N ASN A 41 -2.82 13.60 -14.78
CA ASN A 41 -2.32 14.54 -13.78
C ASN A 41 -1.11 13.90 -13.05
N PRO A 42 0.13 14.13 -13.53
CA PRO A 42 1.30 13.71 -12.81
C PRO A 42 1.39 14.56 -11.53
N PHE A 43 1.04 13.94 -10.41
CA PHE A 43 1.05 14.39 -9.02
C PHE A 43 1.41 15.87 -8.79
N PRO A 44 0.45 16.62 -8.24
CA PRO A 44 0.38 16.62 -6.78
C PRO A 44 -0.99 16.18 -6.29
N VAL A 45 -1.02 15.41 -5.21
CA VAL A 45 -2.22 15.23 -4.41
C VAL A 45 -2.47 16.53 -3.63
N THR A 46 -2.79 17.61 -4.33
CA THR A 46 -3.21 18.87 -3.74
C THR A 46 -4.72 18.96 -3.83
N GLU A 47 -5.41 18.88 -2.69
CA GLU A 47 -6.70 19.49 -2.31
C GLU A 47 -7.91 19.44 -3.26
N ASN A 48 -7.78 18.97 -4.50
CA ASN A 48 -8.78 19.03 -5.58
C ASN A 48 -8.78 17.72 -6.37
N SER A 49 -8.77 16.58 -5.67
CA SER A 49 -9.06 15.32 -6.34
C SER A 49 -10.57 15.27 -6.60
N ARG A 50 -11.00 14.83 -7.79
CA ARG A 50 -12.43 14.64 -8.10
C ARG A 50 -13.14 13.73 -7.08
N VAL A 51 -12.37 12.88 -6.38
CA VAL A 51 -12.86 12.03 -5.30
C VAL A 51 -13.11 12.85 -4.03
N THR A 52 -12.23 13.79 -3.70
CA THR A 52 -12.41 14.73 -2.58
C THR A 52 -13.60 15.65 -2.83
N ASP A 53 -13.77 16.14 -4.06
CA ASP A 53 -14.94 16.94 -4.46
C ASP A 53 -16.23 16.11 -4.34
N TYR A 54 -16.19 14.86 -4.82
CA TYR A 54 -17.33 13.95 -4.73
C TYR A 54 -17.68 13.60 -3.28
N LEU A 55 -16.68 13.37 -2.43
CA LEU A 55 -16.87 13.10 -1.00
C LEU A 55 -17.44 14.33 -0.29
N THR A 56 -16.90 15.51 -0.56
CA THR A 56 -17.40 16.76 0.02
C THR A 56 -18.85 17.02 -0.39
N GLN A 57 -19.21 16.67 -1.63
CA GLN A 57 -20.55 16.89 -2.16
C GLN A 57 -21.59 15.85 -1.69
N ASN A 58 -21.21 14.58 -1.54
CA ASN A 58 -22.16 13.48 -1.27
C ASN A 58 -22.08 12.95 0.17
N PHE A 59 -20.95 13.13 0.85
CA PHE A 59 -20.67 12.64 2.19
C PHE A 59 -19.84 13.66 2.99
N PRO A 60 -20.36 14.88 3.21
CA PRO A 60 -19.59 15.99 3.79
C PRO A 60 -19.05 15.67 5.19
N GLU A 61 -19.79 14.90 6.00
CA GLU A 61 -19.34 14.43 7.30
C GLU A 61 -18.14 13.47 7.22
N VAL A 62 -18.10 12.63 6.17
CA VAL A 62 -16.98 11.73 5.91
C VAL A 62 -15.79 12.54 5.40
N ALA A 63 -16.00 13.44 4.43
CA ALA A 63 -14.96 14.32 3.91
C ALA A 63 -14.29 15.15 5.02
N ALA A 64 -15.08 15.68 5.96
CA ALA A 64 -14.58 16.43 7.11
C ALA A 64 -13.79 15.56 8.12
N SER A 65 -13.98 14.24 8.10
CA SER A 65 -13.26 13.31 8.97
C SER A 65 -11.97 12.75 8.35
N ILE A 66 -11.76 12.95 7.05
CA ILE A 66 -10.56 12.46 6.36
C ILE A 66 -9.40 13.38 6.73
N ASN A 67 -8.44 12.84 7.48
CA ASN A 67 -7.17 13.50 7.69
C ASN A 67 -6.40 13.51 6.37
N THR A 68 -6.35 14.69 5.73
CA THR A 68 -5.77 14.85 4.40
C THR A 68 -4.25 14.66 4.35
N THR A 69 -3.58 14.55 5.48
CA THR A 69 -2.13 14.33 5.52
C THR A 69 -1.80 12.83 5.44
N HIS A 70 -2.53 11.98 6.16
CA HIS A 70 -2.20 10.54 6.23
C HIS A 70 -2.54 9.79 4.93
N TRP A 71 -3.66 10.09 4.27
CA TRP A 71 -4.02 9.40 3.01
C TRP A 71 -3.05 9.69 1.86
N ALA A 72 -2.39 10.85 1.87
CA ALA A 72 -1.43 11.23 0.84
C ALA A 72 -0.27 10.24 0.79
N LEU A 73 0.26 9.85 1.96
CA LEU A 73 1.32 8.84 2.07
C LEU A 73 0.88 7.48 1.50
N HIS A 74 -0.33 7.03 1.85
CA HIS A 74 -0.85 5.76 1.32
C HIS A 74 -1.02 5.79 -0.20
N VAL A 75 -1.37 6.94 -0.78
CA VAL A 75 -1.48 7.11 -2.24
C VAL A 75 -0.11 7.12 -2.91
N GLU A 76 0.87 7.84 -2.36
CA GLU A 76 2.23 7.90 -2.89
C GLU A 76 2.89 6.51 -2.87
N ILE A 77 2.81 5.83 -1.72
CA ILE A 77 3.32 4.47 -1.55
C ILE A 77 2.53 3.48 -2.41
N GLY A 78 1.22 3.65 -2.55
CA GLY A 78 0.39 2.88 -3.48
C GLY A 78 0.80 3.06 -4.95
N GLY A 79 1.21 4.28 -5.34
CA GLY A 79 1.77 4.56 -6.67
C GLY A 79 3.06 3.77 -6.91
N MET A 80 3.96 3.73 -5.94
CA MET A 80 5.16 2.90 -6.00
C MET A 80 4.85 1.40 -6.09
N ALA A 81 3.79 0.95 -5.42
CA ALA A 81 3.34 -0.44 -5.53
C ALA A 81 2.89 -0.77 -6.96
N LEU A 82 2.14 0.12 -7.61
CA LEU A 82 1.70 -0.07 -9.00
C LEU A 82 2.88 -0.13 -9.98
N ALA A 83 3.85 0.78 -9.85
CA ALA A 83 5.05 0.78 -10.66
C ALA A 83 5.88 -0.51 -10.47
N THR A 84 5.94 -1.01 -9.24
CA THR A 84 6.61 -2.27 -8.90
C THR A 84 5.91 -3.48 -9.50
N ARG A 85 4.58 -3.54 -9.45
CA ARG A 85 3.78 -4.57 -10.12
C ARG A 85 4.02 -4.57 -11.63
N GLU A 86 4.13 -3.40 -12.25
CA GLU A 86 4.42 -3.28 -13.67
C GLU A 86 5.82 -3.81 -14.00
N ALA A 87 6.84 -3.48 -13.19
CA ALA A 87 8.18 -4.03 -13.35
C ALA A 87 8.21 -5.56 -13.24
N ILE A 88 7.49 -6.14 -12.27
CA ILE A 88 7.32 -7.60 -12.14
C ILE A 88 6.69 -8.18 -13.41
N SER A 89 5.59 -7.57 -13.88
CA SER A 89 4.84 -8.04 -15.06
C SER A 89 5.64 -7.97 -16.36
N LYS A 90 6.57 -7.03 -16.47
CA LYS A 90 7.48 -6.86 -17.62
C LYS A 90 8.79 -7.64 -17.46
N HIS A 91 8.96 -8.37 -16.37
CA HIS A 91 10.21 -9.04 -16.01
C HIS A 91 11.42 -8.10 -15.96
N ASP A 92 11.19 -6.83 -15.62
CA ASP A 92 12.23 -5.82 -15.44
C ASP A 92 12.81 -5.90 -14.03
N TRP A 93 13.65 -6.90 -13.84
CA TRP A 93 14.25 -7.22 -12.54
C TRP A 93 15.22 -6.14 -12.05
N SER A 94 15.79 -5.35 -12.96
CA SER A 94 16.67 -4.23 -12.63
C SER A 94 15.87 -3.10 -11.98
N THR A 95 14.79 -2.67 -12.63
CA THR A 95 13.88 -1.64 -12.08
C THR A 95 13.23 -2.12 -10.79
N LEU A 96 12.81 -3.40 -10.73
CA LEU A 96 12.26 -3.98 -9.51
C LEU A 96 13.24 -3.91 -8.33
N SER A 97 14.51 -4.27 -8.55
CA SER A 97 15.54 -4.21 -7.50
C SER A 97 15.77 -2.76 -7.03
N ALA A 98 15.73 -1.80 -7.94
CA ALA A 98 15.82 -0.37 -7.61
C ALA A 98 14.62 0.11 -6.77
N HIS A 99 13.40 -0.32 -7.12
CA HIS A 99 12.21 -0.02 -6.31
C HIS A 99 12.31 -0.61 -4.90
N PHE A 100 12.77 -1.85 -4.76
CA PHE A 100 12.96 -2.44 -3.44
C PHE A 100 14.04 -1.73 -2.62
N ALA A 101 15.16 -1.37 -3.24
CA ALA A 101 16.21 -0.61 -2.54
C ALA A 101 15.69 0.77 -2.08
N TYR A 102 14.91 1.45 -2.92
CA TYR A 102 14.27 2.70 -2.55
C TYR A 102 13.33 2.53 -1.36
N ILE A 103 12.37 1.60 -1.43
CA ILE A 103 11.41 1.38 -0.34
C ILE A 103 12.10 0.91 0.93
N ASP A 104 13.14 0.08 0.83
CA ASP A 104 13.93 -0.34 2.00
C ASP A 104 14.64 0.86 2.66
N SER A 105 15.17 1.81 1.87
CA SER A 105 15.76 3.05 2.40
C SER A 105 14.73 3.98 3.05
N VAL A 106 13.51 4.05 2.50
CA VAL A 106 12.41 4.81 3.10
C VAL A 106 11.97 4.15 4.41
N LEU A 107 11.87 2.83 4.43
CA LEU A 107 11.51 2.03 5.60
C LEU A 107 12.52 2.20 6.76
N GLU A 108 13.79 2.46 6.45
CA GLU A 108 14.83 2.73 7.46
C GLU A 108 14.55 3.98 8.30
N ALA A 109 14.07 5.03 7.64
CA ALA A 109 13.85 6.34 8.22
C ALA A 109 12.37 6.61 8.53
N ALA A 110 11.52 5.59 8.37
CA ALA A 110 10.07 5.73 8.48
C ALA A 110 9.64 5.99 9.93
N ASP A 111 8.73 6.96 10.09
CA ASP A 111 7.93 7.07 11.30
C ASP A 111 6.78 6.04 11.27
N THR A 112 5.95 6.04 12.31
CA THR A 112 4.86 5.08 12.45
C THR A 112 3.86 5.11 11.28
N GLU A 113 3.51 6.30 10.79
CA GLU A 113 2.56 6.46 9.69
C GLU A 113 3.13 5.94 8.38
N LEU A 114 4.39 6.26 8.08
CA LEU A 114 5.05 5.79 6.87
C LEU A 114 5.32 4.28 6.91
N HIS A 115 5.61 3.74 8.10
CA HIS A 115 5.67 2.30 8.33
C HIS A 115 4.34 1.61 7.99
N GLU A 116 3.21 2.16 8.44
CA GLU A 116 1.89 1.62 8.11
C GLU A 116 1.60 1.70 6.61
N ALA A 117 1.90 2.83 5.98
CA ALA A 117 1.71 3.01 4.54
C ALA A 117 2.53 2.00 3.73
N ILE A 118 3.79 1.76 4.09
CA ILE A 118 4.63 0.74 3.43
C ILE A 118 4.07 -0.67 3.69
N GLY A 119 3.69 -0.97 4.93
CA GLY A 119 3.11 -2.27 5.28
C GLY A 119 1.85 -2.58 4.46
N VAL A 120 0.86 -1.68 4.51
CA VAL A 120 -0.47 -1.91 3.93
C VAL A 120 -0.49 -1.61 2.43
N SER A 121 -0.06 -0.42 2.01
CA SER A 121 -0.22 0.03 0.62
C SER A 121 0.83 -0.53 -0.33
N TYR A 122 1.98 -0.96 0.17
CA TYR A 122 3.05 -1.55 -0.64
C TYR A 122 3.17 -3.06 -0.45
N LEU A 123 3.56 -3.54 0.74
CA LEU A 123 3.91 -4.95 0.96
C LEU A 123 2.70 -5.87 0.84
N VAL A 124 1.67 -5.63 1.64
CA VAL A 124 0.45 -6.46 1.66
C VAL A 124 -0.25 -6.40 0.31
N ASN A 125 -0.44 -5.19 -0.23
CA ASN A 125 -1.09 -4.98 -1.53
C ASN A 125 -0.36 -5.66 -2.70
N LEU A 126 0.97 -5.84 -2.62
CA LEU A 126 1.74 -6.51 -3.67
C LEU A 126 1.83 -8.03 -3.50
N PHE A 127 2.04 -8.51 -2.27
CA PHE A 127 2.52 -9.88 -2.05
C PHE A 127 1.56 -10.77 -1.28
N TYR A 128 0.70 -10.21 -0.42
CA TYR A 128 -0.17 -11.05 0.41
C TYR A 128 -1.16 -11.83 -0.46
N GLY A 129 -1.13 -13.16 -0.34
CA GLY A 129 -1.96 -14.08 -1.13
C GLY A 129 -1.52 -14.26 -2.59
N GLU A 130 -0.46 -13.60 -3.04
CA GLU A 130 0.06 -13.74 -4.40
C GLU A 130 1.00 -14.96 -4.51
N THR A 131 0.73 -15.80 -5.51
CA THR A 131 1.34 -17.13 -5.69
C THR A 131 1.97 -17.31 -7.07
N ALA A 132 1.83 -16.34 -7.97
CA ALA A 132 2.43 -16.39 -9.29
C ALA A 132 3.97 -16.48 -9.23
N PHE A 133 4.55 -17.21 -10.18
CA PHE A 133 5.99 -17.47 -10.26
C PHE A 133 6.82 -16.18 -10.29
N ASP A 134 6.36 -15.15 -11.01
CA ASP A 134 7.06 -13.87 -11.12
C ASP A 134 7.17 -13.15 -9.77
N TYR A 135 6.18 -13.31 -8.89
CA TYR A 135 6.21 -12.76 -7.54
C TYR A 135 7.06 -13.59 -6.59
N ALA A 136 7.11 -14.91 -6.77
CA ALA A 136 8.07 -15.74 -6.05
C ALA A 136 9.52 -15.33 -6.40
N LYS A 137 9.79 -15.04 -7.68
CA LYS A 137 11.08 -14.47 -8.11
C LYS A 137 11.30 -13.05 -7.56
N ALA A 138 10.29 -12.20 -7.57
CA ALA A 138 10.38 -10.85 -7.00
C ALA A 138 10.80 -10.89 -5.52
N ARG A 139 10.23 -11.81 -4.72
CA ARG A 139 10.57 -12.00 -3.31
C ARG A 139 12.07 -12.30 -3.10
N THR A 140 12.74 -13.00 -4.03
CA THR A 140 14.17 -13.30 -3.89
C THR A 140 15.09 -12.10 -4.09
N LEU A 141 14.56 -11.02 -4.68
CA LEU A 141 15.29 -9.77 -4.93
C LEU A 141 15.11 -8.74 -3.80
N MET A 142 14.27 -9.04 -2.81
CA MET A 142 14.02 -8.11 -1.70
C MET A 142 15.25 -7.99 -0.79
N PRO A 143 15.57 -6.76 -0.34
CA PRO A 143 16.43 -6.54 0.82
C PRO A 143 15.91 -7.28 2.05
N LYS A 144 16.83 -7.74 2.91
CA LYS A 144 16.50 -8.56 4.08
C LYS A 144 15.48 -7.91 5.02
N ARG A 145 15.60 -6.60 5.26
CA ARG A 145 14.68 -5.86 6.14
C ARG A 145 13.28 -5.80 5.53
N LEU A 146 13.17 -5.47 4.24
CA LEU A 146 11.90 -5.47 3.53
C LEU A 146 11.23 -6.85 3.51
N ALA A 147 12.01 -7.92 3.28
CA ALA A 147 11.52 -9.29 3.34
C ALA A 147 11.00 -9.67 4.74
N ALA A 148 11.72 -9.28 5.80
CA ALA A 148 11.28 -9.50 7.18
C ALA A 148 10.00 -8.72 7.52
N ALA A 149 9.88 -7.48 7.03
CA ALA A 149 8.66 -6.69 7.19
C ALA A 149 7.46 -7.36 6.50
N LEU A 150 7.65 -7.89 5.29
CA LEU A 150 6.61 -8.64 4.59
C LEU A 150 6.16 -9.86 5.40
N GLU A 151 7.10 -10.66 5.92
CA GLU A 151 6.79 -11.86 6.70
C GLU A 151 5.95 -11.55 7.95
N ILE A 152 6.26 -10.45 8.64
CA ILE A 152 5.49 -9.98 9.81
C ILE A 152 4.06 -9.65 9.39
N MET A 153 3.89 -8.92 8.29
CA MET A 153 2.57 -8.54 7.78
C MET A 153 1.76 -9.76 7.32
N GLU A 154 2.36 -10.68 6.55
CA GLU A 154 1.70 -11.89 6.08
C GLU A 154 1.19 -12.72 7.27
N ARG A 155 2.03 -12.91 8.31
CA ARG A 155 1.65 -13.59 9.54
C ARG A 155 0.48 -12.93 10.26
N HIS A 156 0.50 -11.60 10.37
CA HIS A 156 -0.58 -10.83 10.99
C HIS A 156 -1.93 -11.07 10.28
N TYR A 157 -1.96 -11.02 8.95
CA TYR A 157 -3.19 -11.25 8.19
C TYR A 157 -3.63 -12.71 8.17
N GLU A 158 -2.70 -13.67 8.27
CA GLU A 158 -3.04 -15.08 8.45
C GLU A 158 -3.70 -15.35 9.80
N GLU A 159 -3.26 -14.69 10.87
CA GLU A 159 -3.87 -14.77 12.20
C GLU A 159 -5.31 -14.22 12.20
N LEU A 160 -5.55 -13.10 11.51
CA LEU A 160 -6.88 -12.51 11.37
C LEU A 160 -7.87 -13.37 10.57
N ARG A 161 -7.38 -14.35 9.81
CA ARG A 161 -8.20 -15.24 8.98
C ARG A 161 -8.70 -16.47 9.76
N LYS A 162 -8.10 -16.79 10.90
CA LYS A 162 -8.47 -17.92 11.76
C LYS A 162 -9.69 -17.57 12.62
#